data_AF-A0A443RXQ3-F1
#
_entry.id   AF-A0A443RXQ3-F1
#
_cell.length_a   1.000
_cell.length_b   1.000
_cell.length_c   1.000
_cell.angle_alpha   90.00
_cell.angle_beta   90.00
_cell.angle_gamma   90.00
#
_symmetry.space_group_name_H-M   'P 1'
#
loop_
_entity.id
_entity.type
_entity.pdbx_description
1 polymer ?
#
loop_
_entity_poly.entity_id
_entity_poly.type
_entity_poly.pdbx_seq_one_letter_code
_entity_poly.pdbx_strand_id
1 'polypeptide(L)' 'MALQEAAEAYIVNLFENTNLLAIHARRVTIMPKDMLLALRIRVCGYLIR' A
#
# COMPACT_ATOMS: atom_id res chain seq x y z
N MET A 1 -11.67 -18.58 -8.10
CA MET A 1 -12.06 -17.62 -7.05
C MET A 1 -10.87 -17.25 -6.17
N ALA A 2 -10.10 -18.21 -5.65
CA ALA A 2 -8.94 -17.95 -4.80
C ALA A 2 -7.94 -16.88 -5.30
N LEU A 3 -7.58 -16.87 -6.60
CA LEU A 3 -6.64 -15.86 -7.13
C LEU A 3 -7.23 -14.44 -7.16
N GLN A 4 -8.52 -14.30 -7.44
CA GLN A 4 -9.17 -13.00 -7.48
C GLN A 4 -9.38 -12.47 -6.06
N GLU A 5 -9.81 -13.33 -5.13
CA GLU A 5 -9.88 -12.97 -3.70
C GLU A 5 -8.51 -12.56 -3.14
N ALA A 6 -7.44 -13.29 -3.50
CA ALA A 6 -6.08 -12.94 -3.11
C ALA A 6 -5.62 -11.61 -3.72
N ALA A 7 -5.96 -11.34 -4.99
CA ALA A 7 -5.65 -10.09 -5.66
C ALA A 7 -6.40 -8.91 -5.05
N GLU A 8 -7.69 -9.05 -4.75
CA GLU A 8 -8.49 -8.02 -4.10
C GLU A 8 -7.97 -7.74 -2.68
N ALA A 9 -7.73 -8.77 -1.88
CA ALA A 9 -7.15 -8.62 -0.55
C ALA A 9 -5.79 -7.91 -0.61
N TYR A 10 -4.95 -8.24 -1.59
CA TYR A 10 -3.67 -7.55 -1.79
C TYR A 10 -3.85 -6.07 -2.12
N ILE A 11 -4.75 -5.74 -3.05
CA ILE A 11 -5.02 -4.38 -3.51
C ILE A 11 -5.62 -3.54 -2.37
N VAL A 12 -6.58 -4.09 -1.62
CA VAL A 12 -7.19 -3.41 -0.46
C VAL A 12 -6.13 -3.08 0.59
N ASN A 13 -5.34 -4.07 1.01
CA ASN A 13 -4.25 -3.86 1.96
C ASN A 13 -3.20 -2.86 1.44
N LEU A 14 -2.93 -2.85 0.13
CA LEU A 14 -2.02 -1.88 -0.45
C LEU A 14 -2.59 -0.47 -0.31
N PHE A 15 -3.86 -0.25 -0.70
CA PHE A 15 -4.51 1.06 -0.62
C PHE A 15 -4.69 1.58 0.81
N GLU A 16 -4.89 0.72 1.80
CA GLU A 16 -4.88 1.11 3.22
C GLU A 16 -3.54 1.74 3.62
N ASN A 17 -2.43 1.09 3.26
CA ASN A 17 -1.09 1.61 3.51
C ASN A 17 -0.85 2.92 2.73
N THR A 18 -1.30 2.99 1.48
CA THR A 18 -1.18 4.20 0.67
C THR A 18 -1.95 5.39 1.24
N ASN A 19 -3.12 5.13 1.82
CA ASN A 19 -3.94 6.14 2.48
C ASN A 19 -3.25 6.70 3.73
N LEU A 20 -2.65 5.82 4.56
CA LEU A 20 -1.86 6.25 5.72
C LEU A 20 -0.70 7.18 5.32
N LEU A 21 -0.04 6.91 4.19
CA LEU A 21 1.03 7.77 3.66
C LEU A 21 0.51 9.11 3.14
N ALA A 22 -0.67 9.14 2.51
CA ALA A 22 -1.31 10.38 2.10
C ALA A 22 -1.64 11.26 3.32
N ILE A 23 -2.23 10.65 4.37
CA ILE A 23 -2.55 11.32 5.64
C ILE A 23 -1.26 11.82 6.33
N HIS A 24 -0.20 11.00 6.35
CA HIS A 24 1.11 11.39 6.88
C HIS A 24 1.66 12.65 6.19
N ALA A 25 1.43 12.79 4.89
CA ALA A 25 1.78 13.96 4.11
C ALA A 25 0.73 15.11 4.17
N ARG A 26 -0.23 15.05 5.09
CA ARG A 26 -1.35 16.01 5.25
C ARG A 26 -2.21 16.16 3.99
N ARG A 27 -2.43 15.08 3.25
CA ARG A 27 -3.30 15.03 2.08
C ARG A 27 -4.40 14.00 2.29
N VAL A 28 -5.54 14.21 1.61
CA VAL A 28 -6.65 13.24 1.56
C VAL A 28 -6.62 12.46 0.24
N THR A 29 -6.15 13.08 -0.84
CA THR A 29 -6.02 12.43 -2.15
C THR A 29 -4.74 11.58 -2.22
N ILE A 30 -4.91 10.30 -2.54
CA ILE A 30 -3.81 9.37 -2.80
C ILE A 30 -3.13 9.75 -4.13
N MET A 31 -1.80 9.78 -4.14
CA MET A 31 -1.00 10.07 -5.32
C MET A 31 -0.06 8.89 -5.65
N PRO A 32 0.41 8.76 -6.92
CA PRO A 32 1.31 7.68 -7.30
C PRO A 32 2.57 7.56 -6.44
N LYS A 33 3.09 8.69 -5.93
CA LYS A 33 4.24 8.72 -5.00
C LYS A 33 3.98 8.00 -3.68
N ASP A 34 2.74 8.02 -3.18
CA ASP A 34 2.36 7.34 -1.95
C ASP A 34 2.36 5.83 -2.17
N MET A 35 1.91 5.38 -3.35
CA MET A 35 1.90 3.97 -3.74
C MET A 35 3.31 3.42 -3.92
N LEU A 36 4.17 4.19 -4.60
CA LEU A 36 5.59 3.84 -4.75
C LEU A 36 6.29 3.71 -3.40
N LEU A 37 6.01 4.64 -2.46
CA LEU A 37 6.56 4.58 -1.12
C LEU A 37 6.02 3.39 -0.32
N ALA A 38 4.72 3.11 -0.37
CA ALA A 38 4.11 1.94 0.28
C ALA A 38 4.75 0.63 -0.20
N LEU A 39 4.95 0.49 -1.51
CA LEU A 39 5.62 -0.68 -2.09
C LEU A 39 7.09 -0.78 -1.63
N ARG A 40 7.81 0.34 -1.60
CA ARG A 40 9.21 0.38 -1.15
C ARG A 40 9.37 -0.01 0.32
N ILE A 41 8.46 0.43 1.18
CA ILE A 41 8.44 0.08 2.60
C ILE A 41 8.07 -1.41 2.78
N ARG A 42 7.08 -1.93 2.04
CA ARG A 42 6.72 -3.36 2.11
C ARG A 42 7.90 -4.26 1.72
N VAL A 43 8.65 -3.93 0.65
CA VAL A 43 9.85 -4.68 0.25
C VAL A 43 10.91 -4.66 1.36
N CYS A 44 11.12 -3.52 2.02
CA CYS A 44 12.01 -3.41 3.18
C CYS A 44 11.53 -4.28 4.36
N GLY A 45 10.22 -4.26 4.66
CA GLY A 45 9.62 -5.04 5.74
C GLY A 45 9.64 -6.56 5.51
N TYR A 46 9.61 -7.03 4.25
CA TYR A 46 9.86 -8.44 3.92
C TYR A 46 11.33 -8.85 4.07
N LEU A 47 12.27 -7.90 4.00
CA LEU A 47 13.69 -8.18 4.18
C LEU A 47 14.11 -8.23 5.66
N ILE A 48 13.30 -7.62 6.54
CA ILE A 48 13.55 -7.52 7.99
C ILE A 48 12.70 -8.53 8.79
N ARG A 49 11.85 -9.33 8.13
CA ARG A 49 11.09 -10.44 8.70
C ARG A 49 11.63 -11.77 8.19
#